data_AF-T1J815-F1
#
_entry.id   AF-T1J815-F1
#
_cell.length_a   1.000
_cell.length_b   1.000
_cell.length_c   1.000
_cell.angle_alpha   90.00
_cell.angle_beta   90.00
_cell.angle_gamma   90.00
#
_symmetry.space_group_name_H-M   'P 1'
#
loop_
_entity.id
_entity.type
_entity.pdbx_description
1 polymer ?
#
loop_
_entity_poly.entity_id
_entity_poly.type
_entity_poly.pdbx_seq_one_letter_code
_entity_poly.pdbx_strand_id
1 'polypeptide(L)'
;MLGDLIYSIRFLSMTASEFASGPTTSGVFTDQEILAFLLNIACPGSRAFPPSLDSCRLSVAKRKICTKKYHCTLSYPSVMRFSHAPVVTELRLFVDNDILLHGIQFNSQVFPKSSSNEYKESVHVQVCDDDGLVMAETHFSALVGWDERVDVSLANPFPVLQHRRCVVKVIFGTPGSYKCYSELLGPVQSEGVHFTCTYLNGILIGIHTITFSCADSATTNSGSLTVCQNA
;
A
#
# COMPACT_ATOMS: atom_id res chain seq x y z
N MET A 1 -32.86 25.79 2.76
CA MET A 1 -32.39 24.38 2.81
C MET A 1 -30.88 24.24 3.05
N LEU A 2 -30.01 25.17 2.63
CA LEU A 2 -28.58 25.12 3.02
C LEU A 2 -28.34 25.59 4.47
N GLY A 3 -29.11 26.59 4.94
CA GLY A 3 -28.97 27.16 6.29
C GLY A 3 -29.20 26.14 7.42
N ASP A 4 -30.16 25.23 7.26
CA ASP A 4 -30.48 24.21 8.27
C ASP A 4 -29.37 23.13 8.38
N LEU A 5 -28.64 22.91 7.28
CA LEU A 5 -27.52 21.98 7.20
C LEU A 5 -26.28 22.50 7.94
N ILE A 6 -26.10 23.82 8.04
CA ILE A 6 -25.00 24.44 8.79
C ILE A 6 -25.13 24.12 10.29
N TYR A 7 -26.35 24.11 10.83
CA TYR A 7 -26.61 23.71 12.23
C TYR A 7 -26.36 22.23 12.51
N SER A 8 -26.31 21.39 11.48
CA SER A 8 -25.98 19.96 11.64
C SER A 8 -24.47 19.71 11.81
N ILE A 9 -23.63 20.72 11.52
CA ILE A 9 -22.18 20.65 11.71
C ILE A 9 -21.86 21.23 13.09
N ARG A 10 -21.78 20.35 14.10
CA ARG A 10 -21.65 20.74 15.53
C ARG A 10 -20.48 21.68 15.83
N PHE A 11 -19.38 21.59 15.08
CA PHE A 11 -18.24 22.50 15.22
C PHE A 11 -18.55 23.95 14.81
N LEU A 12 -19.50 24.16 13.90
CA LEU A 12 -19.91 25.50 13.46
C LEU A 12 -20.88 26.16 14.43
N SER A 13 -21.47 25.40 15.37
CA SER A 13 -22.35 25.92 16.42
C SER A 13 -21.63 26.27 17.72
N MET A 14 -20.31 26.12 17.79
CA MET A 14 -19.53 26.34 19.02
C MET A 14 -18.84 27.69 19.05
N THR A 15 -18.56 28.17 20.27
CA THR A 15 -17.68 29.31 20.48
C THR A 15 -16.21 28.92 20.30
N ALA A 16 -15.34 29.90 20.03
CA ALA A 16 -13.89 29.68 19.94
C ALA A 16 -13.29 29.12 21.24
N SER A 17 -13.85 29.50 22.40
CA SER A 17 -13.40 29.00 23.71
C SER A 17 -13.74 27.52 23.91
N GLU A 18 -14.94 27.10 23.53
CA GLU A 18 -15.34 25.68 23.58
C GLU A 18 -14.53 24.87 22.58
N PHE A 19 -14.28 25.39 21.37
CA PHE A 19 -13.43 24.69 20.42
C PHE A 19 -12.01 24.44 20.97
N ALA A 20 -11.42 25.45 21.62
CA ALA A 20 -10.09 25.37 22.20
C ALA A 20 -9.98 24.40 23.38
N SER A 21 -11.09 24.09 24.09
CA SER A 21 -11.07 23.14 25.20
C SER A 21 -10.95 21.68 24.74
N GLY A 22 -11.15 21.42 23.45
CA GLY A 22 -10.98 20.11 22.83
C GLY A 22 -12.20 19.20 22.94
N PRO A 23 -12.29 18.17 22.10
CA PRO A 23 -13.52 17.43 21.80
C PRO A 23 -14.14 16.68 22.98
N THR A 24 -13.37 16.39 24.02
CA THR A 24 -13.84 15.67 25.22
C THR A 24 -14.46 16.57 26.27
N THR A 25 -14.19 17.88 26.24
CA THR A 25 -14.68 18.84 27.25
C THR A 25 -15.59 19.91 26.67
N SER A 26 -15.60 20.05 25.35
CA SER A 26 -16.27 21.13 24.64
C SER A 26 -17.75 20.90 24.38
N GLY A 27 -18.31 19.78 24.84
CA GLY A 27 -19.72 19.41 24.61
C GLY A 27 -20.05 19.03 23.16
N VAL A 28 -19.04 18.93 22.27
CA VAL A 28 -19.20 18.48 20.87
C VAL A 28 -19.88 17.12 20.79
N PHE A 29 -19.51 16.25 21.72
CA PHE A 29 -20.01 14.90 21.85
C PHE A 29 -20.82 14.79 23.14
N THR A 30 -21.94 14.06 23.08
CA THR A 30 -22.67 13.70 24.29
C THR A 30 -21.90 12.63 25.06
N ASP A 31 -22.15 12.49 26.37
CA ASP A 31 -21.50 11.47 27.20
C ASP A 31 -21.66 10.05 26.64
N GLN A 32 -22.80 9.77 25.99
CA GLN A 32 -23.04 8.47 25.34
C GLN A 32 -22.12 8.26 24.13
N GLU A 33 -21.83 9.31 23.36
CA GLU A 33 -20.93 9.26 22.21
C GLU A 33 -19.49 9.10 22.68
N ILE A 34 -19.08 9.88 23.70
CA ILE A 34 -17.76 9.78 24.33
C ILE A 34 -17.53 8.36 24.86
N LEU A 35 -18.50 7.80 25.60
CA LEU A 35 -18.44 6.43 26.08
C LEU A 35 -18.37 5.42 24.93
N ALA A 36 -19.16 5.61 23.87
CA ALA A 36 -19.09 4.75 22.69
C ALA A 36 -17.72 4.81 22.00
N PHE A 37 -17.08 5.98 21.93
CA PHE A 37 -15.71 6.12 21.42
C PHE A 37 -14.72 5.35 22.28
N LEU A 38 -14.73 5.58 23.60
CA LEU A 38 -13.82 4.92 24.54
C LEU A 38 -13.97 3.39 24.51
N LEU A 39 -15.21 2.89 24.48
CA LEU A 39 -15.47 1.45 24.39
C LEU A 39 -15.00 0.86 23.07
N ASN A 40 -15.11 1.59 21.95
CA ASN A 40 -14.63 1.12 20.66
C ASN A 40 -13.11 1.20 20.49
N ILE A 41 -12.44 2.12 21.19
CA ILE A 41 -10.97 2.15 21.26
C ILE A 41 -10.47 0.95 22.07
N ALA A 42 -11.10 0.66 23.21
CA ALA A 42 -10.71 -0.45 24.08
C ALA A 42 -11.09 -1.83 23.49
N CYS A 43 -12.26 -1.94 22.86
CA CYS A 43 -12.78 -3.16 22.25
C CYS A 43 -13.57 -2.81 20.97
N PRO A 44 -12.93 -2.87 19.79
CA PRO A 44 -13.56 -2.50 18.53
C PRO A 44 -14.85 -3.28 18.25
N GLY A 45 -15.94 -2.56 17.94
CA GLY A 45 -17.23 -3.16 17.62
C GLY A 45 -18.11 -3.49 18.83
N SER A 46 -17.68 -3.13 20.05
CA SER A 46 -18.44 -3.34 21.29
C SER A 46 -19.75 -2.55 21.34
N ARG A 47 -19.81 -1.37 20.71
CA ARG A 47 -21.00 -0.52 20.70
C ARG A 47 -21.18 0.18 19.35
N ALA A 48 -22.41 0.26 18.86
CA ALA A 48 -22.75 1.03 17.67
C ALA A 48 -22.45 2.53 17.88
N PHE A 49 -21.91 3.20 16.86
CA PHE A 49 -21.78 4.66 16.90
C PHE A 49 -23.13 5.33 16.64
N PRO A 50 -23.27 6.61 17.01
CA PRO A 50 -24.44 7.41 16.67
C PRO A 50 -24.62 7.46 15.15
N PRO A 51 -25.87 7.45 14.64
CA PRO A 51 -26.16 7.44 13.21
C PRO A 51 -25.46 8.57 12.42
N SER A 52 -25.28 9.74 13.04
CA SER A 52 -24.61 10.91 12.44
C SER A 52 -23.10 10.75 12.28
N LEU A 53 -22.49 9.80 12.97
CA LEU A 53 -21.04 9.52 12.96
C LEU A 53 -20.72 8.13 12.38
N ASP A 54 -21.75 7.30 12.19
CA ASP A 54 -21.64 5.95 11.63
C ASP A 54 -21.25 5.96 10.14
N SER A 55 -21.53 7.07 9.45
CA SER A 55 -21.15 7.30 8.04
C SER A 55 -19.65 7.50 7.81
N CYS A 56 -18.87 7.75 8.87
CA CYS A 56 -17.40 7.84 8.79
C CYS A 56 -16.68 6.55 9.21
N ARG A 57 -17.42 5.49 9.60
CA ARG A 57 -16.81 4.17 9.66
C ARG A 57 -16.69 3.66 8.23
N LEU A 58 -15.45 3.69 7.72
CA LEU A 58 -14.91 2.51 7.05
C LEU A 58 -15.42 1.32 7.85
N SER A 59 -16.35 0.57 7.28
CA SER A 59 -17.03 -0.51 7.97
C SER A 59 -15.97 -1.45 8.54
N VAL A 60 -15.71 -1.33 9.85
CA VAL A 60 -15.26 -2.45 10.67
C VAL A 60 -16.48 -3.36 10.90
N ALA A 61 -17.24 -3.61 9.83
CA ALA A 61 -17.74 -4.94 9.61
C ALA A 61 -16.53 -5.86 9.78
N LYS A 62 -16.76 -7.06 10.31
CA LYS A 62 -15.77 -8.14 10.26
C LYS A 62 -15.42 -8.37 8.78
N ARG A 63 -14.55 -7.53 8.19
CA ARG A 63 -14.04 -7.69 6.84
C ARG A 63 -13.34 -9.02 6.92
N LYS A 64 -13.93 -10.01 6.28
CA LYS A 64 -13.42 -11.37 6.24
C LYS A 64 -12.05 -11.20 5.61
N ILE A 65 -10.99 -11.22 6.42
CA ILE A 65 -9.62 -11.02 5.93
C ILE A 65 -9.48 -11.99 4.77
N CYS A 66 -9.38 -11.46 3.55
CA CYS A 66 -9.24 -12.29 2.38
C CYS A 66 -7.86 -12.94 2.52
N THR A 67 -7.84 -14.23 2.85
CA THR A 67 -6.62 -15.01 3.01
C THR A 67 -5.99 -15.34 1.67
N LYS A 68 -6.71 -15.11 0.56
CA LYS A 68 -6.18 -15.24 -0.78
C LYS A 68 -5.25 -14.05 -1.07
N LYS A 69 -3.99 -14.38 -1.33
CA LYS A 69 -3.00 -13.44 -1.84
C LYS A 69 -3.05 -13.46 -3.36
N TYR A 70 -3.00 -12.28 -3.93
CA TYR A 70 -3.01 -12.02 -5.36
C TYR A 70 -1.69 -11.35 -5.76
N HIS A 71 -1.38 -11.46 -7.05
CA HIS A 71 -0.10 -11.04 -7.59
C HIS A 71 -0.31 -10.13 -8.80
N CYS A 72 0.35 -8.97 -8.79
CA CYS A 72 0.48 -8.10 -9.95
C CYS A 72 1.91 -8.26 -10.49
N THR A 73 2.07 -8.93 -11.66
CA THR A 73 3.39 -9.28 -12.22
C THR A 73 3.78 -8.33 -13.36
N LEU A 74 5.03 -7.89 -13.35
CA LEU A 74 5.61 -7.03 -14.37
C LEU A 74 6.39 -7.89 -15.37
N SER A 75 6.17 -7.66 -16.67
CA SER A 75 6.72 -8.47 -17.76
C SER A 75 7.78 -7.71 -18.57
N TYR A 76 8.66 -8.45 -19.25
CA TYR A 76 9.69 -7.95 -20.18
C TYR A 76 10.80 -7.06 -19.58
N PRO A 77 11.60 -7.58 -18.63
CA PRO A 77 12.70 -6.81 -18.08
C PRO A 77 13.87 -6.70 -19.07
N SER A 78 14.40 -5.49 -19.23
CA SER A 78 15.78 -5.26 -19.67
C SER A 78 16.75 -5.45 -18.50
N VAL A 79 18.06 -5.45 -18.74
CA VAL A 79 19.07 -5.52 -17.66
C VAL A 79 19.92 -4.25 -17.68
N MET A 80 20.05 -3.61 -16.51
CA MET A 80 20.89 -2.41 -16.34
C MET A 80 21.92 -2.62 -15.24
N ARG A 81 23.12 -2.09 -15.44
CA ARG A 81 24.22 -2.14 -14.47
C ARG A 81 24.31 -0.83 -13.69
N PHE A 82 24.39 -0.97 -12.38
CA PHE A 82 24.55 0.12 -11.42
C PHE A 82 25.89 -0.01 -10.71
N SER A 83 26.74 1.01 -10.86
CA SER A 83 28.09 1.02 -10.29
C SER A 83 28.14 1.43 -8.82
N HIS A 84 27.08 2.09 -8.32
CA HIS A 84 27.00 2.64 -6.97
C HIS A 84 25.74 2.14 -6.27
N ALA A 85 25.81 2.12 -4.94
CA ALA A 85 24.69 1.83 -4.05
C ALA A 85 24.43 3.04 -3.13
N PRO A 86 23.20 3.20 -2.61
CA PRO A 86 22.04 2.34 -2.88
C PRO A 86 21.45 2.55 -4.28
N VAL A 87 20.89 1.50 -4.86
CA VAL A 87 20.07 1.58 -6.09
C VAL A 87 18.61 1.73 -5.66
N VAL A 88 17.96 2.80 -6.09
CA VAL A 88 16.62 3.16 -5.61
C VAL A 88 15.62 3.12 -6.76
N THR A 89 14.45 2.53 -6.50
CA THR A 89 13.30 2.57 -7.41
C THR A 89 12.04 2.93 -6.63
N GLU A 90 11.10 3.60 -7.28
CA GLU A 90 9.83 4.00 -6.69
C GLU A 90 8.68 3.61 -7.62
N LEU A 91 7.76 2.81 -7.10
CA LEU A 91 6.55 2.37 -7.77
C LEU A 91 5.35 3.04 -7.12
N ARG A 92 4.73 3.98 -7.84
CA ARG A 92 3.50 4.65 -7.46
C ARG A 92 2.32 3.79 -7.86
N LEU A 93 1.51 3.44 -6.87
CA LEU A 93 0.32 2.62 -7.04
C LEU A 93 -0.92 3.49 -6.87
N PHE A 94 -1.85 3.33 -7.79
CA PHE A 94 -3.21 3.82 -7.66
C PHE A 94 -4.15 2.66 -7.93
N VAL A 95 -5.04 2.40 -7.00
CA VAL A 95 -5.96 1.25 -7.04
C VAL A 95 -7.40 1.72 -7.00
N ASP A 96 -8.24 1.00 -7.74
CA ASP A 96 -9.69 1.23 -7.81
C ASP A 96 -10.48 0.56 -6.68
N ASN A 97 -9.83 -0.27 -5.86
CA ASN A 97 -10.42 -0.96 -4.72
C ASN A 97 -9.51 -0.90 -3.49
N ASP A 98 -10.10 -0.99 -2.30
CA ASP A 98 -9.33 -1.18 -1.05
C ASP A 98 -8.57 -2.51 -1.10
N ILE A 99 -7.24 -2.44 -0.97
CA ILE A 99 -6.39 -3.62 -0.87
C ILE A 99 -5.54 -3.60 0.40
N LEU A 100 -5.04 -4.77 0.77
CA LEU A 100 -4.04 -4.97 1.79
C LEU A 100 -2.74 -5.42 1.12
N LEU A 101 -1.74 -4.55 1.10
CA LEU A 101 -0.40 -4.82 0.55
C LEU A 101 0.39 -5.70 1.53
N HIS A 102 0.79 -6.89 1.10
CA HIS A 102 1.56 -7.82 1.95
C HIS A 102 3.06 -7.71 1.73
N GLY A 103 3.49 -7.26 0.55
CA GLY A 103 4.90 -7.20 0.20
C GLY A 103 5.15 -7.19 -1.30
N ILE A 104 6.39 -7.47 -1.65
CA ILE A 104 6.86 -7.50 -3.03
C ILE A 104 7.66 -8.76 -3.30
N GLN A 105 7.81 -9.10 -4.57
CA GLN A 105 8.83 -10.01 -5.07
C GLN A 105 9.77 -9.22 -5.96
N PHE A 106 11.08 -9.34 -5.73
CA PHE A 106 12.08 -8.71 -6.59
C PHE A 106 12.97 -9.76 -7.27
N ASN A 107 13.54 -9.43 -8.42
CA ASN A 107 14.59 -10.23 -9.05
C ASN A 107 15.95 -9.85 -8.45
N SER A 108 16.71 -10.83 -7.99
CA SER A 108 18.11 -10.65 -7.60
C SER A 108 18.98 -10.30 -8.83
N GLN A 109 20.26 -10.02 -8.58
CA GLN A 109 21.18 -9.63 -9.65
C GLN A 109 21.34 -10.73 -10.70
N VAL A 110 21.45 -10.35 -11.98
CA VAL A 110 21.48 -11.29 -13.11
C VAL A 110 22.88 -11.84 -13.40
N PHE A 111 23.93 -11.03 -13.15
CA PHE A 111 25.29 -11.40 -13.52
C PHE A 111 26.17 -11.65 -12.29
N PRO A 112 26.68 -12.88 -12.12
CA PRO A 112 27.61 -13.18 -11.05
C PRO A 112 28.90 -12.38 -11.22
N LYS A 113 29.28 -11.63 -10.17
CA LYS A 113 30.62 -11.02 -10.07
C LYS A 113 31.67 -12.00 -9.52
N SER A 114 31.23 -13.14 -8.99
CA SER A 114 32.05 -14.10 -8.24
C SER A 114 31.86 -15.52 -8.76
N SER A 115 32.77 -16.42 -8.40
CA SER A 115 32.64 -17.86 -8.60
C SER A 115 31.57 -18.52 -7.69
N SER A 116 30.96 -17.74 -6.78
CA SER A 116 29.91 -18.20 -5.88
C SER A 116 28.55 -18.17 -6.58
N ASN A 117 27.75 -19.21 -6.37
CA ASN A 117 26.38 -19.29 -6.88
C ASN A 117 25.40 -18.37 -6.14
N GLU A 118 25.84 -17.78 -5.03
CA GLU A 118 25.04 -16.88 -4.20
C GLU A 118 25.83 -15.63 -3.82
N TYR A 119 25.12 -14.57 -3.49
CA TYR A 119 25.69 -13.36 -2.93
C TYR A 119 24.82 -12.81 -1.80
N LYS A 120 25.42 -12.00 -0.92
CA LYS A 120 24.67 -11.31 0.13
C LYS A 120 23.94 -10.12 -0.47
N GLU A 121 22.61 -10.14 -0.40
CA GLU A 121 21.77 -9.02 -0.80
C GLU A 121 21.17 -8.32 0.42
N SER A 122 20.93 -7.02 0.28
CA SER A 122 20.24 -6.21 1.28
C SER A 122 19.23 -5.33 0.58
N VAL A 123 17.95 -5.44 0.95
CA VAL A 123 16.86 -4.65 0.36
C VAL A 123 16.05 -4.00 1.46
N HIS A 124 15.80 -2.70 1.34
CA HIS A 124 14.90 -1.95 2.21
C HIS A 124 13.67 -1.54 1.41
N VAL A 125 12.50 -1.96 1.88
CA VAL A 125 11.21 -1.68 1.26
C VAL A 125 10.47 -0.69 2.14
N GLN A 126 10.02 0.41 1.56
CA GLN A 126 9.22 1.44 2.23
C GLN A 126 7.92 1.64 1.47
N VAL A 127 6.83 1.79 2.20
CA VAL A 127 5.55 2.24 1.68
C VAL A 127 5.35 3.66 2.18
N CYS A 128 5.29 4.61 1.27
CA CYS A 128 5.12 6.03 1.56
C CYS A 128 3.76 6.54 1.07
N ASP A 129 3.31 7.65 1.63
CA ASP A 129 2.25 8.46 1.03
C ASP A 129 2.76 9.30 -0.14
N ASP A 130 1.88 10.15 -0.69
CA ASP A 130 2.21 11.05 -1.81
C ASP A 130 3.25 12.13 -1.46
N ASP A 131 3.38 12.47 -0.18
CA ASP A 131 4.33 13.48 0.32
C ASP A 131 5.69 12.85 0.68
N GLY A 132 5.80 11.52 0.56
CA GLY A 132 7.01 10.76 0.85
C GLY A 132 7.17 10.38 2.33
N LEU A 133 6.14 10.60 3.17
CA LEU A 133 6.14 10.14 4.56
C LEU A 133 6.08 8.61 4.58
N VAL A 134 7.03 7.99 5.28
CA VAL A 134 7.09 6.52 5.42
C VAL A 134 5.98 6.05 6.36
N MET A 135 5.06 5.26 5.82
CA MET A 135 3.90 4.71 6.53
C MET A 135 4.12 3.27 6.98
N ALA A 136 4.93 2.50 6.26
CA ALA A 136 5.37 1.16 6.62
C ALA A 136 6.74 0.85 6.01
N GLU A 137 7.53 0.00 6.65
CA GLU A 137 8.81 -0.44 6.10
C GLU A 137 9.21 -1.84 6.55
N THR A 138 10.09 -2.48 5.78
CA THR A 138 10.70 -3.77 6.08
C THR A 138 12.14 -3.79 5.55
N HIS A 139 13.03 -4.45 6.29
CA HIS A 139 14.39 -4.74 5.84
C HIS A 139 14.56 -6.24 5.57
N PHE A 140 15.15 -6.56 4.42
CA PHE A 140 15.54 -7.90 4.03
C PHE A 140 17.07 -7.95 3.89
N SER A 141 17.71 -8.96 4.46
CA SER A 141 19.11 -9.29 4.14
C SER A 141 19.34 -10.78 4.28
N ALA A 142 19.82 -11.41 3.20
CA ALA A 142 20.12 -12.83 3.15
C ALA A 142 21.15 -13.14 2.04
N LEU A 143 21.64 -14.38 2.02
CA LEU A 143 22.26 -14.93 0.82
C LEU A 143 21.15 -15.30 -0.17
N VAL A 144 21.31 -14.90 -1.42
CA VAL A 144 20.35 -15.16 -2.50
C VAL A 144 21.07 -15.69 -3.73
N GLY A 145 20.40 -16.55 -4.49
CA GLY A 145 20.89 -16.99 -5.79
C GLY A 145 20.90 -15.84 -6.81
N TRP A 146 21.67 -16.01 -7.89
CA TRP A 146 21.63 -15.09 -9.03
C TRP A 146 20.38 -15.33 -9.88
N ASP A 147 19.83 -14.25 -10.43
CA ASP A 147 18.63 -14.23 -11.26
C ASP A 147 17.40 -14.94 -10.65
N GLU A 148 17.29 -14.92 -9.32
CA GLU A 148 16.23 -15.56 -8.57
C GLU A 148 15.15 -14.55 -8.17
N ARG A 149 13.92 -15.03 -8.02
CA ARG A 149 12.81 -14.25 -7.46
C ARG A 149 12.80 -14.38 -5.95
N VAL A 150 12.90 -13.25 -5.25
CA VAL A 150 12.99 -13.20 -3.79
C VAL A 150 11.77 -12.46 -3.24
N ASP A 151 11.04 -13.12 -2.35
CA ASP A 151 9.87 -12.55 -1.68
C ASP A 151 10.26 -11.75 -0.43
N VAL A 152 9.73 -10.54 -0.32
CA VAL A 152 9.90 -9.66 0.83
C VAL A 152 8.54 -9.27 1.35
N SER A 153 8.19 -9.79 2.52
CA SER A 153 6.94 -9.46 3.21
C SER A 153 7.10 -8.23 4.11
N LEU A 154 6.12 -7.33 4.09
CA LEU A 154 6.02 -6.27 5.07
C LEU A 154 5.80 -6.88 6.46
N ALA A 155 6.43 -6.31 7.49
CA ALA A 155 6.25 -6.76 8.88
C ALA A 155 4.76 -6.73 9.29
N ASN A 156 4.04 -5.70 8.83
CA ASN A 156 2.59 -5.60 8.92
C ASN A 156 2.04 -5.28 7.54
N PRO A 157 1.04 -6.03 7.03
CA PRO A 157 0.39 -5.69 5.78
C PRO A 157 -0.20 -4.28 5.82
N PHE A 158 -0.01 -3.52 4.74
CA PHE A 158 -0.35 -2.09 4.67
C PHE A 158 -1.65 -1.85 3.90
N PRO A 159 -2.66 -1.17 4.46
CA PRO A 159 -3.90 -0.88 3.74
C PRO A 159 -3.68 0.23 2.71
N VAL A 160 -3.98 -0.06 1.45
CA VAL A 160 -4.04 0.93 0.37
C VAL A 160 -5.51 1.18 0.06
N LEU A 161 -5.96 2.41 0.31
CA LEU A 161 -7.36 2.79 0.15
C LEU A 161 -7.66 3.10 -1.32
N GLN A 162 -8.88 2.79 -1.74
CA GLN A 162 -9.41 3.15 -3.05
C GLN A 162 -9.18 4.64 -3.35
N HIS A 163 -8.72 4.93 -4.57
CA HIS A 163 -8.44 6.28 -5.08
C HIS A 163 -7.40 7.08 -4.27
N ARG A 164 -6.66 6.43 -3.36
CA ARG A 164 -5.46 7.00 -2.74
C ARG A 164 -4.24 6.43 -3.46
N ARG A 165 -3.27 7.31 -3.70
CA ARG A 165 -1.97 6.89 -4.19
C ARG A 165 -1.09 6.49 -3.01
N CYS A 166 -0.25 5.49 -3.24
CA CYS A 166 0.87 5.19 -2.36
C CYS A 166 2.13 4.94 -3.19
N VAL A 167 3.29 5.07 -2.56
CA VAL A 167 4.58 4.86 -3.20
C VAL A 167 5.29 3.69 -2.53
N VAL A 168 5.54 2.62 -3.28
CA VAL A 168 6.40 1.52 -2.86
C VAL A 168 7.82 1.83 -3.32
N LYS A 169 8.66 2.24 -2.38
CA LYS A 169 10.06 2.55 -2.59
C LYS A 169 10.91 1.34 -2.21
N VAL A 170 11.81 0.95 -3.10
CA VAL A 170 12.72 -0.18 -2.89
C VAL A 170 14.16 0.29 -3.06
N ILE A 171 14.97 -0.01 -2.06
CA ILE A 171 16.35 0.45 -1.93
C ILE A 171 17.24 -0.79 -1.85
N PHE A 172 17.96 -1.08 -2.93
CA PHE A 172 18.95 -2.15 -2.98
C PHE A 172 20.28 -1.64 -2.44
N GLY A 173 20.83 -2.34 -1.45
CA GLY A 173 22.09 -1.99 -0.78
C GLY A 173 23.34 -2.40 -1.55
N THR A 174 23.21 -3.23 -2.58
CA THR A 174 24.36 -3.78 -3.33
C THR A 174 24.40 -3.20 -4.75
N PRO A 175 25.55 -2.69 -5.22
CA PRO A 175 25.69 -2.26 -6.61
C PRO A 175 25.81 -3.50 -7.52
N GLY A 176 25.09 -3.50 -8.64
CA GLY A 176 24.83 -4.73 -9.36
C GLY A 176 24.20 -4.56 -10.73
N SER A 177 23.91 -5.68 -11.37
CA SER A 177 23.10 -5.68 -12.60
C SER A 177 21.73 -6.21 -12.28
N TYR A 178 20.71 -5.36 -12.40
CA TYR A 178 19.34 -5.67 -12.03
C TYR A 178 18.45 -5.69 -13.26
N LYS A 179 17.40 -6.51 -13.21
CA LYS A 179 16.29 -6.46 -14.16
C LYS A 179 15.54 -5.13 -14.00
N CYS A 180 15.21 -4.48 -15.12
CA CYS A 180 14.62 -3.16 -15.17
C CYS A 180 13.47 -3.12 -16.18
N TYR A 181 12.43 -2.35 -15.91
CA TYR A 181 11.26 -2.18 -16.79
C TYR A 181 11.17 -0.71 -17.21
N SER A 182 11.22 -0.45 -18.52
CA SER A 182 11.27 0.91 -19.08
C SER A 182 9.99 1.34 -19.80
N GLU A 183 9.09 0.41 -20.10
CA GLU A 183 7.82 0.71 -20.76
C GLU A 183 6.73 1.02 -19.75
N LEU A 184 5.97 2.09 -20.02
CA LEU A 184 4.83 2.49 -19.20
C LEU A 184 3.95 1.25 -18.98
N LEU A 185 3.88 0.82 -17.72
CA LEU A 185 2.95 -0.22 -17.34
C LEU A 185 1.55 0.34 -17.57
N GLY A 186 0.88 -0.16 -18.60
CA GLY A 186 -0.56 0.05 -18.76
C GLY A 186 -1.30 -0.41 -17.50
N PRO A 187 -2.58 -0.06 -17.35
CA PRO A 187 -3.37 -0.53 -16.22
C PRO A 187 -3.28 -2.06 -16.12
N VAL A 188 -2.79 -2.56 -14.99
CA VAL A 188 -2.67 -4.00 -14.73
C VAL A 188 -3.91 -4.42 -13.97
N GLN A 189 -4.65 -5.37 -14.53
CA GLN A 189 -5.80 -5.95 -13.84
C GLN A 189 -5.38 -7.26 -13.17
N SER A 190 -5.70 -7.40 -11.89
CA SER A 190 -5.52 -8.64 -11.14
C SER A 190 -6.73 -8.83 -10.23
N GLU A 191 -7.51 -9.89 -10.49
CA GLU A 191 -8.61 -10.35 -9.62
C GLU A 191 -9.67 -9.28 -9.36
N GLY A 192 -9.99 -8.52 -10.41
CA GLY A 192 -10.99 -7.44 -10.37
C GLY A 192 -10.46 -6.09 -9.86
N VAL A 193 -9.21 -6.02 -9.40
CA VAL A 193 -8.55 -4.76 -9.03
C VAL A 193 -7.76 -4.24 -10.22
N HIS A 194 -7.97 -2.97 -10.56
CA HIS A 194 -7.18 -2.26 -11.55
C HIS A 194 -6.07 -1.46 -10.84
N PHE A 195 -4.84 -1.80 -11.19
CA PHE A 195 -3.65 -1.11 -10.75
C PHE A 195 -3.18 -0.16 -11.85
N THR A 196 -3.17 1.13 -11.54
CA THR A 196 -2.44 2.10 -12.33
C THR A 196 -1.06 2.27 -11.70
N CYS A 197 -0.05 1.70 -12.34
CA CYS A 197 1.33 1.71 -11.89
C CYS A 197 2.13 2.76 -12.64
N THR A 198 2.74 3.70 -11.93
CA THR A 198 3.70 4.63 -12.52
C THR A 198 5.00 4.56 -11.73
N TYR A 199 6.14 4.82 -12.36
CA TYR A 199 7.43 4.80 -11.69
C TYR A 199 8.19 6.10 -11.95
N LEU A 200 8.96 6.52 -10.96
CA LEU A 200 9.77 7.73 -11.09
C LEU A 200 10.97 7.44 -12.00
N ASN A 201 11.37 8.42 -12.81
CA ASN A 201 12.61 8.39 -13.62
C ASN A 201 12.62 7.41 -14.82
N GLY A 202 11.47 6.92 -15.27
CA GLY A 202 11.40 6.15 -16.52
C GLY A 202 11.93 4.71 -16.43
N ILE A 203 12.36 4.24 -15.25
CA ILE A 203 12.86 2.88 -15.04
C ILE A 203 12.37 2.35 -13.70
N LEU A 204 11.73 1.18 -13.71
CA LEU A 204 11.44 0.41 -12.50
C LEU A 204 12.47 -0.70 -12.33
N ILE A 205 13.13 -0.78 -11.17
CA ILE A 205 14.27 -1.68 -10.95
C ILE A 205 13.89 -2.84 -10.04
N GLY A 206 14.13 -4.08 -10.48
CA GLY A 206 14.09 -5.28 -9.67
C GLY A 206 12.69 -5.77 -9.27
N ILE A 207 11.73 -4.88 -9.02
CA ILE A 207 10.37 -5.26 -8.62
C ILE A 207 9.73 -6.09 -9.74
N HIS A 208 9.37 -7.32 -9.43
CA HIS A 208 8.71 -8.24 -10.36
C HIS A 208 7.23 -8.38 -10.04
N THR A 209 6.89 -8.52 -8.74
CA THR A 209 5.52 -8.75 -8.31
C THR A 209 5.17 -7.89 -7.10
N ILE A 210 3.93 -7.41 -7.03
CA ILE A 210 3.32 -6.95 -5.79
C ILE A 210 2.35 -8.02 -5.29
N THR A 211 2.43 -8.33 -3.99
CA THR A 211 1.55 -9.29 -3.33
C THR A 211 0.52 -8.55 -2.48
N PHE A 212 -0.77 -8.76 -2.75
CA PHE A 212 -1.87 -8.04 -2.09
C PHE A 212 -3.06 -8.97 -1.79
N SER A 213 -4.03 -8.51 -0.99
CA SER A 213 -5.35 -9.14 -0.87
C SER A 213 -6.45 -8.09 -0.91
N CYS A 214 -7.63 -8.43 -1.42
CA CYS A 214 -8.77 -7.52 -1.50
C CYS A 214 -9.58 -7.54 -0.20
N ALA A 215 -10.07 -6.38 0.23
CA ALA A 215 -10.91 -6.29 1.42
C ALA A 215 -12.28 -6.98 1.25
N ASP A 216 -12.81 -7.03 0.03
CA ASP A 216 -14.05 -7.72 -0.33
C ASP A 216 -14.05 -8.02 -1.84
N SER A 217 -13.90 -9.29 -2.25
CA SER A 217 -14.32 -9.71 -3.57
C SER A 217 -14.98 -11.09 -3.51
N ALA A 218 -16.31 -11.06 -3.44
CA ALA A 218 -17.13 -12.19 -3.83
C ALA A 218 -17.15 -12.23 -5.37
N THR A 219 -16.14 -12.82 -6.00
CA THR A 219 -16.28 -13.67 -7.20
C THR A 219 -14.91 -14.11 -7.74
N THR A 220 -14.91 -15.36 -8.17
CA THR A 220 -13.91 -16.13 -8.91
C THR A 220 -13.45 -15.44 -10.19
N ASN A 221 -12.12 -15.37 -10.42
CA ASN A 221 -11.46 -15.93 -11.61
C ASN A 221 -9.95 -15.74 -11.50
N SER A 222 -9.22 -16.86 -11.43
CA SER A 222 -7.75 -16.92 -11.49
C SER A 222 -7.24 -16.29 -12.79
N GLY A 223 -6.81 -15.03 -12.72
CA GLY A 223 -6.34 -14.26 -13.87
C GLY A 223 -4.83 -14.02 -13.80
N SER A 224 -4.05 -14.71 -14.63
CA SER A 224 -2.75 -14.22 -15.08
C SER A 224 -3.00 -13.41 -16.35
N LEU A 225 -2.73 -12.10 -16.33
CA LEU A 225 -2.89 -11.25 -17.49
C LEU A 225 -1.61 -10.50 -17.83
N THR A 226 -1.16 -10.80 -19.04
CA THR A 226 -0.10 -10.14 -19.81
C THR A 226 -0.54 -8.72 -20.18
N VAL A 227 0.38 -7.77 -20.09
CA VAL A 227 0.16 -6.39 -20.56
C VAL A 227 -0.30 -6.44 -22.03
N CYS A 228 -1.49 -5.89 -22.30
CA CYS A 228 -1.99 -5.68 -23.65
C CYS A 228 -1.02 -4.77 -24.40
N GLN A 229 -0.37 -5.32 -25.44
CA GLN A 229 0.34 -4.54 -26.43
C GLN A 229 -0.68 -3.65 -27.15
N ASN A 230 -0.51 -2.34 -27.07
CA ASN A 230 -1.14 -1.46 -28.06
C ASN A 230 -0.40 -1.67 -29.38
N ALA A 231 -1.16 -2.04 -30.41
CA ALA A 231 -0.74 -2.12 -31.80
C ALA A 231 -0.30 -0.76 -32.35
#